data_AF-A0A412B170-F1
#
_entry.id   AF-A0A412B170-F1
#
_cell.length_a   1.000
_cell.length_b   1.000
_cell.length_c   1.000
_cell.angle_alpha   90.00
_cell.angle_beta   90.00
_cell.angle_gamma   90.00
#
_symmetry.space_group_name_H-M   'P 1'
#
loop_
_entity.id
_entity.type
_entity.pdbx_description
1 polymer ?
#
loop_
_entity_poly.entity_id
_entity_poly.type
_entity_poly.pdbx_seq_one_letter_code
_entity_poly.pdbx_strand_id
1 'polypeptide(L)'
;MARGTRVQRKYKLPGSKNRKVLNVKIAAFFVMMLAFSLIALIVPLRPTESVVEKRELTKFPEFSFLALTDGNYFKQLDLWFSDTFPFRDAFTSANARLKSLYGIHPATVHGEVTTGEAIPERPTKPAVSSNGSSSASSQASSASSAESSSSEASSKEEKPIPTTTLNAVLLAGDSAFEYYNFNLEVADQYAATVNNITQKLQGKAAVYDMIVPTSIDIMLPESTRAGLNTDDQKKAIDYMYGSMLDETKKVNIYDTLMSHNDEYLYFRTDHHWTALGAYYAYEEFAKAKASSLCPCQNMKRWIFRIS
;
A
#
# COMPACT_ATOMS: atom_id res chain seq x y z
N MET A 1 -4.92 31.73 -62.47
CA MET A 1 -3.75 31.12 -61.79
C MET A 1 -3.06 32.20 -60.96
N ALA A 2 -3.35 32.31 -59.67
CA ALA A 2 -2.71 33.28 -58.79
C ALA A 2 -1.42 32.68 -58.19
N ARG A 3 -0.27 33.31 -58.45
CA ARG A 3 1.03 32.92 -57.90
C ARG A 3 1.10 33.31 -56.43
N GLY A 4 1.18 32.32 -55.54
CA GLY A 4 1.34 32.54 -54.10
C GLY A 4 2.70 33.17 -53.76
N THR A 5 2.68 34.34 -53.15
CA THR A 5 3.85 35.03 -52.59
C THR A 5 4.32 34.31 -51.33
N ARG A 6 5.47 33.63 -51.41
CA ARG A 6 6.10 32.96 -50.25
C ARG A 6 6.73 34.02 -49.35
N VAL A 7 6.08 34.36 -48.24
CA VAL A 7 6.64 35.23 -47.20
C VAL A 7 7.76 34.48 -46.48
N GLN A 8 9.01 34.75 -46.86
CA GLN A 8 10.19 34.27 -46.13
C GLN A 8 10.30 35.03 -44.80
N ARG A 9 9.90 34.39 -43.70
CA ARG A 9 10.02 34.95 -42.35
C ARG A 9 11.52 34.98 -41.99
N LYS A 10 12.19 36.13 -42.14
CA LYS A 10 13.59 36.31 -41.73
C LYS A 10 13.67 36.21 -40.21
N TYR A 11 14.21 35.10 -39.68
CA TYR A 11 14.57 35.00 -38.27
C TYR A 11 15.70 36.00 -37.97
N LYS A 12 15.38 37.05 -37.21
CA LYS A 12 16.36 38.04 -36.77
C LYS A 12 17.30 37.36 -35.76
N LEU A 13 18.53 37.06 -36.17
CA LEU A 13 19.53 36.45 -35.29
C LEU A 13 19.75 37.36 -34.07
N PRO A 14 19.72 36.82 -32.83
CA PRO A 14 19.88 37.62 -31.63
C PRO A 14 21.23 38.36 -31.65
N GLY A 15 21.24 39.63 -31.18
CA GLY A 15 22.45 40.46 -31.17
C GLY A 15 23.62 39.82 -30.40
N SER A 16 24.85 40.21 -30.73
CA SER A 16 26.10 39.63 -30.19
C SER A 16 26.11 39.43 -28.66
N LYS A 17 25.55 40.36 -27.88
CA LYS A 17 25.42 40.23 -26.42
C LYS A 17 24.46 39.11 -26.00
N ASN A 18 23.31 38.98 -26.65
CA ASN A 18 22.33 37.91 -26.39
C ASN A 18 22.87 36.54 -26.80
N ARG A 19 23.73 36.48 -27.84
CA ARG A 19 24.46 35.25 -28.23
C ARG A 19 25.48 34.82 -27.17
N LYS A 20 26.23 35.76 -26.58
CA LYS A 20 27.17 35.44 -25.48
C LYS A 20 26.43 34.92 -24.26
N VAL A 21 25.33 35.56 -23.85
CA VAL A 21 24.49 35.09 -22.72
C VAL A 21 23.87 33.73 -23.01
N LEU A 22 23.38 33.51 -24.24
CA LEU A 22 22.85 32.21 -24.66
C LEU A 22 23.94 31.12 -24.61
N ASN A 23 25.14 31.39 -25.10
CA ASN A 23 26.26 30.45 -25.06
C ASN A 23 26.69 30.13 -23.63
N VAL A 24 26.67 31.11 -22.73
CA VAL A 24 26.95 30.88 -21.29
C VAL A 24 25.88 29.98 -20.67
N LYS A 25 24.60 30.19 -20.97
CA LYS A 25 23.50 29.31 -20.51
C LYS A 25 23.66 27.89 -21.05
N ILE A 26 23.98 27.74 -22.34
CA ILE A 26 24.22 26.45 -22.99
C ILE A 26 25.42 25.75 -22.32
N ALA A 27 26.53 26.46 -22.15
CA ALA A 27 27.72 25.92 -21.49
C ALA A 27 27.42 25.49 -20.05
N ALA A 28 26.71 26.31 -19.28
CA ALA A 28 26.30 25.97 -17.91
C ALA A 28 25.44 24.69 -17.86
N PHE A 29 24.49 24.54 -18.79
CA PHE A 29 23.67 23.33 -18.90
C PHE A 29 24.51 22.07 -19.18
N PHE A 30 25.45 22.15 -20.12
CA PHE A 30 26.33 21.00 -20.43
C PHE A 30 27.30 20.68 -19.30
N VAL A 31 27.85 21.70 -18.62
CA VAL A 31 28.71 21.49 -17.44
C VAL A 31 27.93 20.81 -16.32
N MET A 32 26.68 21.21 -16.09
CA MET A 32 25.80 20.56 -15.13
C MET A 32 25.49 19.11 -15.50
N MET A 33 25.15 18.82 -16.77
CA MET A 33 24.96 17.43 -17.24
C MET A 33 26.22 16.58 -17.06
N LEU A 34 27.38 17.13 -17.39
CA LEU A 34 28.66 16.44 -17.24
C LEU A 34 28.96 16.15 -15.76
N ALA A 35 28.69 17.10 -14.86
CA ALA A 35 28.84 16.88 -13.43
C ALA A 35 27.93 15.74 -12.92
N PHE A 36 26.65 15.71 -13.30
CA PHE A 36 25.74 14.62 -12.94
C PHE A 36 26.15 13.27 -13.52
N SER A 37 26.66 13.24 -14.75
CA SER A 37 27.20 12.03 -15.37
C SER A 37 28.42 11.51 -14.62
N LEU A 38 29.33 12.39 -14.19
CA LEU A 38 30.48 12.02 -13.36
C LEU A 38 30.04 11.48 -11.99
N ILE A 39 29.06 12.11 -11.34
CA ILE A 39 28.49 11.61 -10.07
C ILE A 39 27.86 10.22 -10.27
N ALA A 40 27.13 10.00 -11.35
CA ALA A 40 26.52 8.71 -11.67
C ALA A 40 27.56 7.59 -11.90
N LEU A 41 28.78 7.92 -12.32
CA LEU A 41 29.87 6.95 -12.51
C LEU A 41 30.57 6.55 -11.20
N ILE A 42 30.38 7.30 -10.11
CA ILE A 42 30.94 6.96 -8.79
C ILE A 42 30.11 5.82 -8.19
N VAL A 43 30.53 4.58 -8.47
CA VAL A 43 29.87 3.35 -8.02
C VAL A 43 29.58 3.32 -6.50
N PRO A 44 30.48 3.77 -5.61
CA PRO A 44 30.21 3.75 -4.16
C PRO A 44 29.07 4.67 -3.70
N LEU A 45 28.66 5.66 -4.50
CA LEU A 45 27.54 6.56 -4.15
C LEU A 45 26.16 5.96 -4.50
N ARG A 46 26.14 4.78 -5.15
CA ARG A 46 24.90 4.11 -5.53
C ARG A 46 24.34 3.34 -4.33
N PRO A 47 23.12 3.65 -3.87
CA PRO A 47 22.47 2.88 -2.82
C PRO A 47 22.20 1.45 -3.30
N THR A 48 22.24 0.49 -2.37
CA THR A 48 21.87 -0.92 -2.62
C THR A 48 20.43 -1.21 -2.21
N GLU A 49 19.85 -0.36 -1.37
CA GLU A 49 18.50 -0.48 -0.86
C GLU A 49 17.82 0.89 -0.91
N SER A 50 16.52 0.90 -1.19
CA SER A 50 15.71 2.10 -0.95
C SER A 50 15.13 2.03 0.45
N VAL A 51 15.54 2.97 1.32
CA VAL A 51 14.94 3.14 2.66
C VAL A 51 13.46 3.53 2.55
N VAL A 52 13.12 4.24 1.47
CA VAL A 52 11.77 4.68 1.16
C VAL A 52 10.90 3.54 0.66
N GLU A 53 11.39 2.73 -0.28
CA GLU A 53 10.61 1.65 -0.90
C GLU A 53 10.81 0.27 -0.23
N LYS A 54 11.68 0.17 0.80
CA LYS A 54 12.11 -1.06 1.52
C LYS A 54 12.25 -2.29 0.62
N ARG A 55 12.94 -2.10 -0.50
CA ARG A 55 13.33 -3.17 -1.40
C ARG A 55 14.82 -3.08 -1.69
N GLU A 56 15.41 -4.24 -1.97
CA GLU A 56 16.70 -4.28 -2.64
C GLU A 56 16.56 -3.59 -4.00
N LEU A 57 17.46 -2.67 -4.28
CA LEU A 57 17.55 -2.05 -5.59
C LEU A 57 18.09 -3.07 -6.58
N THR A 58 17.75 -2.85 -7.85
CA THR A 58 18.16 -3.71 -8.96
C THR A 58 19.67 -3.96 -8.89
N LYS A 59 20.10 -5.22 -9.05
CA LYS A 59 21.53 -5.60 -9.05
C LYS A 59 22.14 -5.33 -10.42
N PHE A 60 23.46 -5.13 -10.46
CA PHE A 60 24.15 -4.92 -11.72
C PHE A 60 23.99 -6.17 -12.62
N PRO A 61 23.57 -6.02 -13.89
CA PRO A 61 23.27 -7.16 -14.75
C PRO A 61 24.53 -7.98 -15.07
N GLU A 62 24.38 -9.30 -15.08
CA GLU A 62 25.45 -10.19 -15.54
C GLU A 62 25.58 -10.14 -17.06
N PHE A 63 26.82 -10.06 -17.54
CA PHE A 63 27.09 -10.00 -18.96
C PHE A 63 26.91 -11.38 -19.62
N SER A 64 26.08 -11.45 -20.66
CA SER A 64 25.91 -12.64 -21.49
C SER A 64 25.69 -12.26 -22.95
N PHE A 65 26.34 -12.97 -23.87
CA PHE A 65 26.22 -12.73 -25.30
C PHE A 65 24.79 -12.94 -25.83
N LEU A 66 24.03 -13.89 -25.27
CA LEU A 66 22.61 -14.09 -25.63
C LEU A 66 21.73 -12.94 -25.13
N ALA A 67 21.98 -12.47 -23.91
CA ALA A 67 21.25 -11.32 -23.35
C ALA A 67 21.57 -10.00 -24.08
N LEU A 68 22.78 -9.90 -24.67
CA LEU A 68 23.21 -8.77 -25.48
C LEU A 68 22.51 -8.75 -26.85
N THR A 69 22.40 -9.90 -27.53
CA THR A 69 21.72 -9.99 -28.83
C THR A 69 20.22 -9.76 -28.73
N ASP A 70 19.62 -10.20 -27.63
CA ASP A 70 18.16 -10.09 -27.41
C ASP A 70 17.75 -8.76 -26.75
N GLY A 71 18.72 -7.88 -26.47
CA GLY A 71 18.50 -6.55 -25.89
C GLY A 71 18.11 -6.53 -24.41
N ASN A 72 17.95 -7.69 -23.78
CA ASN A 72 17.60 -7.82 -22.36
C ASN A 72 18.68 -7.25 -21.44
N TYR A 73 19.95 -7.38 -21.83
CA TYR A 73 21.08 -6.79 -21.11
C TYR A 73 20.95 -5.27 -20.98
N PHE A 74 20.61 -4.56 -22.07
CA PHE A 74 20.46 -3.11 -22.05
C PHE A 74 19.22 -2.67 -21.26
N LYS A 75 18.12 -3.45 -21.29
CA LYS A 75 16.94 -3.17 -20.46
C LYS A 75 17.26 -3.29 -18.97
N GLN A 76 17.97 -4.33 -18.56
CA GLN A 76 18.38 -4.51 -17.17
C GLN A 76 19.41 -3.46 -16.74
N LEU A 77 20.31 -3.05 -17.65
CA LEU A 77 21.28 -1.99 -17.40
C LEU A 77 20.60 -0.63 -17.20
N ASP A 78 19.59 -0.31 -18.02
CA ASP A 78 18.80 0.92 -17.90
C ASP A 78 17.95 0.94 -16.61
N LEU A 79 17.32 -0.19 -16.29
CA LEU A 79 16.60 -0.40 -15.04
C LEU A 79 17.53 -0.21 -13.84
N TRP A 80 18.67 -0.91 -13.83
CA TRP A 80 19.70 -0.76 -12.80
C TRP A 80 20.17 0.68 -12.65
N PHE A 81 20.46 1.34 -13.78
CA PHE A 81 20.98 2.71 -13.78
C PHE A 81 19.97 3.69 -13.19
N SER A 82 18.70 3.58 -13.59
CA SER A 82 17.60 4.43 -13.12
C SER A 82 17.26 4.16 -11.66
N ASP A 83 17.37 2.92 -11.22
CA ASP A 83 16.99 2.47 -9.88
C ASP A 83 18.03 2.82 -8.82
N THR A 84 19.32 2.74 -9.19
CA THR A 84 20.46 2.96 -8.28
C THR A 84 21.11 4.34 -8.43
N PHE A 85 20.45 5.29 -9.09
CA PHE A 85 21.01 6.63 -9.30
C PHE A 85 21.32 7.33 -7.96
N PRO A 86 22.52 7.91 -7.77
CA PRO A 86 22.87 8.60 -6.53
C PRO A 86 21.86 9.70 -6.18
N PHE A 87 21.40 9.71 -4.93
CA PHE A 87 20.40 10.66 -4.44
C PHE A 87 19.03 10.60 -5.15
N ARG A 88 18.68 9.48 -5.82
CA ARG A 88 17.37 9.28 -6.47
C ARG A 88 16.21 9.71 -5.57
N ASP A 89 16.16 9.20 -4.34
CA ASP A 89 15.07 9.49 -3.38
C ASP A 89 14.99 10.98 -2.99
N ALA A 90 16.14 11.67 -2.92
CA ALA A 90 16.19 13.10 -2.66
C ALA A 90 15.67 13.90 -3.87
N PHE A 91 16.00 13.49 -5.10
CA PHE A 91 15.50 14.12 -6.32
C PHE A 91 14.01 13.87 -6.53
N THR A 92 13.52 12.66 -6.30
CA THR A 92 12.08 12.35 -6.39
C THR A 92 11.30 13.13 -5.34
N SER A 93 11.80 13.22 -4.10
CA SER A 93 11.19 14.05 -3.04
C SER A 93 11.21 15.53 -3.38
N ALA A 94 12.33 16.07 -3.86
CA ALA A 94 12.44 17.47 -4.28
C ALA A 94 11.51 17.79 -5.47
N ASN A 95 11.43 16.87 -6.43
CA ASN A 95 10.48 16.97 -7.55
C ASN A 95 9.03 16.92 -7.07
N ALA A 96 8.70 16.05 -6.11
CA ALA A 96 7.36 15.97 -5.52
C ALA A 96 7.00 17.28 -4.79
N ARG A 97 7.92 17.85 -3.99
CA ARG A 97 7.73 19.16 -3.32
C ARG A 97 7.60 20.31 -4.31
N LEU A 98 8.39 20.29 -5.38
CA LEU A 98 8.29 21.31 -6.41
C LEU A 98 6.96 21.19 -7.17
N LYS A 99 6.56 19.96 -7.51
CA LYS A 99 5.25 19.67 -8.09
C LYS A 99 4.13 20.13 -7.17
N SER A 100 4.17 19.86 -5.87
CA SER A 100 3.10 20.31 -4.94
C SER A 100 2.94 21.84 -4.88
N LEU A 101 3.97 22.62 -5.23
CA LEU A 101 3.87 24.08 -5.37
C LEU A 101 3.23 24.50 -6.71
N TYR A 102 3.27 23.65 -7.72
CA TYR A 102 2.62 23.85 -9.01
C TYR A 102 1.14 23.42 -8.96
N GLY A 103 0.27 24.29 -8.45
CA GLY A 103 -1.18 24.23 -8.68
C GLY A 103 -1.94 23.05 -8.04
N ILE A 104 -3.23 22.93 -8.39
CA ILE A 104 -4.11 21.83 -7.96
C ILE A 104 -3.77 20.60 -8.81
N HIS A 105 -3.21 19.57 -8.19
CA HIS A 105 -3.03 18.26 -8.83
C HIS A 105 -4.33 17.47 -8.72
N PRO A 106 -5.04 17.22 -9.83
CA PRO A 106 -6.15 16.29 -9.80
C PRO A 106 -5.59 14.90 -9.50
N ALA A 107 -6.05 14.29 -8.41
CA ALA A 107 -5.70 12.92 -8.10
C ALA A 107 -6.13 12.02 -9.27
N THR A 108 -5.23 11.15 -9.72
CA THR A 108 -5.47 10.29 -10.88
C THR A 108 -5.96 8.93 -10.39
N VAL A 109 -7.08 8.47 -10.91
CA VAL A 109 -7.68 7.19 -10.54
C VAL A 109 -7.40 6.18 -11.64
N HIS A 110 -6.84 5.04 -11.28
CA HIS A 110 -6.65 3.88 -12.15
C HIS A 110 -7.59 2.75 -11.71
N GLY A 111 -8.43 2.25 -12.62
CA GLY A 111 -9.42 1.21 -12.34
C GLY A 111 -10.85 1.75 -12.26
N GLU A 112 -11.81 0.85 -12.13
CA GLU A 112 -13.22 1.19 -11.93
C GLU A 112 -13.48 1.43 -10.44
N VAL A 113 -13.88 2.66 -10.10
CA VAL A 113 -14.29 3.00 -8.74
C VAL A 113 -15.74 2.56 -8.58
N THR A 114 -15.97 1.51 -7.79
CA THR A 114 -17.31 1.13 -7.35
C THR A 114 -17.75 2.03 -6.20
N THR A 115 -19.05 2.09 -5.95
CA THR A 115 -19.61 2.75 -4.75
C THR A 115 -19.94 1.67 -3.74
N GLY A 116 -19.45 1.82 -2.51
CA GLY A 116 -19.84 0.92 -1.43
C GLY A 116 -21.26 1.15 -0.94
N GLU A 117 -21.71 0.25 -0.07
CA GLU A 117 -23.03 0.29 0.53
C GLU A 117 -23.05 1.20 1.76
N ALA A 118 -24.25 1.68 2.13
CA ALA A 118 -24.40 2.49 3.34
C ALA A 118 -24.06 1.65 4.59
N ILE A 119 -23.12 2.14 5.40
CA ILE A 119 -22.75 1.52 6.68
C ILE A 119 -23.92 1.68 7.67
N PRO A 120 -24.51 0.59 8.19
CA PRO A 120 -25.64 0.68 9.12
C PRO A 120 -25.24 1.31 10.46
N GLU A 121 -26.13 2.12 11.05
CA GLU A 121 -25.91 2.73 12.37
C GLU A 121 -26.02 1.74 13.54
N ARG A 122 -26.66 0.57 13.32
CA ARG A 122 -26.89 -0.42 14.36
C ARG A 122 -26.22 -1.75 14.00
N PRO A 123 -25.43 -2.33 14.92
CA PRO A 123 -24.82 -3.64 14.69
C PRO A 123 -25.85 -4.78 14.68
N THR A 124 -25.49 -5.87 14.00
CA THR A 124 -26.33 -7.07 13.75
C THR A 124 -26.12 -8.17 14.80
N LYS A 125 -25.76 -7.81 16.05
CA LYS A 125 -25.41 -8.75 17.11
C LYS A 125 -26.49 -9.85 17.27
N PRO A 126 -26.11 -11.14 17.35
CA PRO A 126 -27.08 -12.21 17.56
C PRO A 126 -27.85 -12.00 18.88
N ALA A 127 -29.17 -12.16 18.86
CA ALA A 127 -29.98 -12.14 20.06
C ALA A 127 -29.51 -13.26 21.00
N VAL A 128 -29.22 -12.92 22.27
CA VAL A 128 -28.93 -13.89 23.34
C VAL A 128 -30.22 -14.66 23.62
N SER A 129 -30.42 -15.79 22.94
CA SER A 129 -31.53 -16.70 23.25
C SER A 129 -31.22 -17.46 24.54
N SER A 130 -31.98 -17.10 25.58
CA SER A 130 -32.24 -17.95 26.73
C SER A 130 -32.94 -19.24 26.28
N ASN A 131 -32.57 -20.35 26.93
CA ASN A 131 -33.04 -21.70 26.67
C ASN A 131 -34.57 -21.81 26.51
N GLY A 132 -35.00 -22.44 25.41
CA GLY A 132 -36.39 -22.84 25.19
C GLY A 132 -36.44 -24.00 24.20
N SER A 133 -36.49 -25.22 24.73
CA SER A 133 -36.61 -26.49 24.01
C SER A 133 -37.87 -26.56 23.13
N SER A 134 -37.71 -26.87 21.84
CA SER A 134 -38.64 -27.75 21.13
C SER A 134 -37.98 -28.41 19.91
N SER A 135 -37.95 -29.73 20.01
CA SER A 135 -37.60 -30.75 19.04
C SER A 135 -38.49 -30.76 17.79
N ALA A 136 -37.91 -30.91 16.60
CA ALA A 136 -38.49 -31.70 15.50
C ALA A 136 -37.44 -32.02 14.40
N SER A 137 -36.95 -33.25 14.48
CA SER A 137 -36.37 -34.13 13.45
C SER A 137 -36.47 -33.77 11.96
N SER A 138 -35.34 -33.87 11.26
CA SER A 138 -35.13 -34.72 10.07
C SER A 138 -33.62 -34.84 9.78
N GLN A 139 -32.97 -35.91 10.27
CA GLN A 139 -32.43 -37.02 9.47
C GLN A 139 -31.77 -36.60 8.15
N ALA A 140 -30.42 -36.59 8.10
CA ALA A 140 -29.54 -37.72 7.73
C ALA A 140 -29.29 -37.71 6.19
N SER A 141 -28.08 -37.83 5.61
CA SER A 141 -26.90 -38.58 6.01
C SER A 141 -25.65 -38.14 5.21
N SER A 142 -24.51 -38.11 5.91
CA SER A 142 -23.22 -38.78 5.59
C SER A 142 -22.43 -38.39 4.31
N ALA A 143 -21.21 -37.82 4.48
CA ALA A 143 -19.89 -38.50 4.61
C ALA A 143 -19.18 -38.54 3.23
N SER A 144 -17.86 -38.37 3.05
CA SER A 144 -16.73 -38.76 3.89
C SER A 144 -15.47 -38.00 3.45
N SER A 145 -14.64 -37.74 4.46
CA SER A 145 -13.20 -37.51 4.50
C SER A 145 -12.36 -38.23 3.43
N ALA A 146 -11.22 -37.65 3.03
CA ALA A 146 -9.91 -37.97 3.63
C ALA A 146 -8.74 -37.31 2.86
N GLU A 147 -7.77 -36.83 3.63
CA GLU A 147 -6.41 -36.47 3.23
C GLU A 147 -5.65 -37.66 2.61
N SER A 148 -4.74 -37.38 1.69
CA SER A 148 -3.37 -37.88 1.80
C SER A 148 -2.39 -37.18 0.86
N SER A 149 -1.27 -36.83 1.46
CA SER A 149 -0.01 -36.39 0.87
C SER A 149 0.61 -37.48 -0.01
N SER A 150 1.13 -37.11 -1.18
CA SER A 150 2.42 -37.65 -1.67
C SER A 150 2.99 -36.79 -2.80
N SER A 151 4.29 -36.60 -2.71
CA SER A 151 5.20 -35.90 -3.59
C SER A 151 5.40 -36.61 -4.94
N GLU A 152 5.40 -35.85 -6.04
CA GLU A 152 6.28 -36.12 -7.19
C GLU A 152 6.38 -34.90 -8.12
N ALA A 153 7.61 -34.52 -8.45
CA ALA A 153 7.93 -33.49 -9.42
C ALA A 153 7.78 -34.06 -10.83
N SER A 154 6.89 -33.49 -11.64
CA SER A 154 6.97 -33.59 -13.11
C SER A 154 6.21 -32.43 -13.75
N SER A 155 6.93 -31.70 -14.59
CA SER A 155 6.56 -30.54 -15.41
C SER A 155 5.16 -30.63 -16.02
N LYS A 156 4.31 -29.61 -15.77
CA LYS A 156 3.14 -29.27 -16.59
C LYS A 156 2.65 -27.84 -16.31
N GLU A 157 2.57 -27.06 -17.39
CA GLU A 157 1.56 -26.04 -17.69
C GLU A 157 1.32 -24.97 -16.61
N GLU A 158 1.88 -23.78 -16.85
CA GLU A 158 1.71 -22.58 -16.05
C GLU A 158 0.21 -22.21 -16.00
N LYS A 159 -0.46 -22.62 -14.92
CA LYS A 159 -1.83 -22.15 -14.60
C LYS A 159 -1.79 -20.62 -14.55
N PRO A 160 -2.82 -19.92 -15.07
CA PRO A 160 -2.88 -18.47 -14.97
C PRO A 160 -2.71 -18.08 -13.50
N ILE A 161 -1.72 -17.23 -13.24
CA ILE A 161 -1.47 -16.65 -11.92
C ILE A 161 -2.82 -16.06 -11.47
N PRO A 162 -3.33 -16.39 -10.27
CA PRO A 162 -4.54 -15.77 -9.77
C PRO A 162 -4.28 -14.26 -9.66
N THR A 163 -4.78 -13.51 -10.64
CA THR A 163 -4.76 -12.05 -10.60
C THR A 163 -5.85 -11.62 -9.64
N THR A 164 -5.46 -11.11 -8.48
CA THR A 164 -6.36 -10.27 -7.69
C THR A 164 -6.70 -9.06 -8.55
N THR A 165 -7.97 -8.89 -8.92
CA THR A 165 -8.46 -7.60 -9.43
C THR A 165 -8.23 -6.59 -8.33
N LEU A 166 -7.22 -5.74 -8.50
CA LEU A 166 -7.00 -4.59 -7.65
C LEU A 166 -8.25 -3.72 -7.73
N ASN A 167 -8.77 -3.31 -6.57
CA ASN A 167 -9.72 -2.20 -6.51
C ASN A 167 -9.09 -0.97 -7.17
N ALA A 168 -9.91 0.03 -7.51
CA ALA A 168 -9.37 1.28 -8.04
C ALA A 168 -8.25 1.82 -7.14
N VAL A 169 -7.23 2.40 -7.76
CA VAL A 169 -6.08 2.99 -7.07
C VAL A 169 -6.03 4.48 -7.36
N LEU A 170 -5.97 5.28 -6.31
CA LEU A 170 -5.74 6.72 -6.35
C LEU A 170 -4.25 7.02 -6.30
N LEU A 171 -3.71 7.72 -7.29
CA LEU A 171 -2.39 8.35 -7.18
C LEU A 171 -2.56 9.77 -6.66
N ALA A 172 -2.00 10.03 -5.47
CA ALA A 172 -1.91 11.36 -4.87
C ALA A 172 -0.46 11.64 -4.45
N GLY A 173 0.17 12.59 -5.13
CA GLY A 173 1.58 12.91 -4.92
C GLY A 173 2.51 11.79 -5.37
N ASP A 174 3.30 11.25 -4.44
CA ASP A 174 4.24 10.13 -4.64
C ASP A 174 3.70 8.80 -4.09
N SER A 175 2.41 8.75 -3.72
CA SER A 175 1.77 7.62 -3.07
C SER A 175 0.53 7.14 -3.85
N ALA A 176 0.25 5.84 -3.74
CA ALA A 176 -0.86 5.11 -4.32
C ALA A 176 -1.75 4.56 -3.20
N PHE A 177 -3.04 4.84 -3.27
CA PHE A 177 -4.02 4.47 -2.26
C PHE A 177 -5.09 3.57 -2.87
N GLU A 178 -5.32 2.41 -2.29
CA GLU A 178 -6.40 1.52 -2.70
C GLU A 178 -7.74 2.04 -2.18
N TYR A 179 -8.73 2.14 -3.07
CA TYR A 179 -10.09 2.52 -2.68
C TYR A 179 -10.71 1.47 -1.76
N TYR A 180 -11.37 1.95 -0.72
CA TYR A 180 -12.16 1.11 0.17
C TYR A 180 -13.65 1.40 -0.02
N ASN A 181 -14.41 0.34 -0.29
CA ASN A 181 -15.86 0.37 -0.41
C ASN A 181 -16.45 -0.68 0.52
N PHE A 182 -17.32 -0.26 1.43
CA PHE A 182 -17.99 -1.12 2.38
C PHE A 182 -18.95 -2.06 1.65
N ASN A 183 -18.97 -3.31 2.06
CA ASN A 183 -19.91 -4.32 1.59
C ASN A 183 -20.53 -4.98 2.83
N LEU A 184 -21.84 -4.81 3.00
CA LEU A 184 -22.55 -5.23 4.21
C LEU A 184 -22.51 -6.75 4.37
N GLU A 185 -22.75 -7.48 3.28
CA GLU A 185 -22.75 -8.95 3.29
C GLU A 185 -21.39 -9.50 3.73
N VAL A 186 -20.29 -8.97 3.19
CA VAL A 186 -18.93 -9.38 3.56
C VAL A 186 -18.62 -9.04 5.02
N ALA A 187 -19.03 -7.85 5.48
CA ALA A 187 -18.84 -7.42 6.87
C ALA A 187 -19.61 -8.31 7.87
N ASP A 188 -20.88 -8.63 7.55
CA ASP A 188 -21.71 -9.54 8.35
C ASP A 188 -21.14 -10.96 8.36
N GLN A 189 -20.69 -11.47 7.21
CA GLN A 189 -20.04 -12.79 7.12
C GLN A 189 -18.75 -12.86 7.94
N TYR A 190 -17.94 -11.79 7.92
CA TYR A 190 -16.74 -11.67 8.74
C TYR A 190 -17.08 -11.73 10.24
N ALA A 191 -18.00 -10.86 10.70
CA ALA A 191 -18.42 -10.82 12.10
C ALA A 191 -19.05 -12.16 12.56
N ALA A 192 -19.88 -12.79 11.73
CA ALA A 192 -20.47 -14.10 12.00
C ALA A 192 -19.39 -15.20 12.14
N THR A 193 -18.36 -15.16 11.29
CA THR A 193 -17.23 -16.09 11.36
C THR A 193 -16.45 -15.94 12.66
N VAL A 194 -16.11 -14.70 13.04
CA VAL A 194 -15.45 -14.41 14.31
C VAL A 194 -16.31 -14.87 15.48
N ASN A 195 -17.62 -14.61 15.47
CA ASN A 195 -18.55 -15.07 16.50
C ASN A 195 -18.58 -16.60 16.64
N ASN A 196 -18.60 -17.32 15.52
CA ASN A 196 -18.56 -18.78 15.51
C ASN A 196 -17.24 -19.32 16.11
N ILE A 197 -16.11 -18.68 15.81
CA ILE A 197 -14.81 -19.03 16.39
C ILE A 197 -14.82 -18.78 17.90
N THR A 198 -15.30 -17.60 18.34
CA THR A 198 -15.40 -17.23 19.75
C THR A 198 -16.26 -18.21 20.53
N GLN A 199 -17.42 -18.64 20.02
CA GLN A 199 -18.26 -19.65 20.67
C GLN A 199 -17.56 -21.01 20.78
N LYS A 200 -16.91 -21.49 19.70
CA LYS A 200 -16.22 -22.79 19.70
C LYS A 200 -15.03 -22.84 20.65
N LEU A 201 -14.37 -21.70 20.85
CA LEU A 201 -13.19 -21.56 21.72
C LEU A 201 -13.52 -21.05 23.12
N GLN A 202 -14.81 -20.79 23.42
CA GLN A 202 -15.23 -20.32 24.73
C GLN A 202 -14.79 -21.30 25.82
N GLY A 203 -14.13 -20.78 26.86
CA GLY A 203 -13.53 -21.57 27.95
C GLY A 203 -12.25 -22.34 27.59
N LYS A 204 -11.80 -22.30 26.32
CA LYS A 204 -10.56 -22.97 25.86
C LYS A 204 -9.46 -21.98 25.49
N ALA A 205 -9.81 -20.90 24.81
CA ALA A 205 -8.86 -19.87 24.40
C ALA A 205 -9.55 -18.50 24.32
N ALA A 206 -8.79 -17.44 24.58
CA ALA A 206 -9.24 -16.08 24.33
C ALA A 206 -9.08 -15.77 22.83
N VAL A 207 -10.16 -15.27 22.22
CA VAL A 207 -10.16 -14.84 20.80
C VAL A 207 -9.97 -13.35 20.74
N TYR A 208 -8.97 -12.92 19.97
CA TYR A 208 -8.69 -11.51 19.68
C TYR A 208 -8.94 -11.25 18.20
N ASP A 209 -9.58 -10.13 17.91
CA ASP A 209 -9.80 -9.66 16.56
C ASP A 209 -9.18 -8.27 16.40
N MET A 210 -8.44 -8.07 15.31
CA MET A 210 -7.79 -6.80 14.97
C MET A 210 -8.01 -6.53 13.50
N ILE A 211 -8.90 -5.60 13.19
CA ILE A 211 -9.12 -5.11 11.83
C ILE A 211 -8.13 -3.99 11.56
N VAL A 212 -7.35 -4.14 10.49
CA VAL A 212 -6.34 -3.17 10.07
C VAL A 212 -6.94 -2.28 8.99
N PRO A 213 -7.04 -0.94 9.19
CA PRO A 213 -7.50 -0.04 8.15
C PRO A 213 -6.47 0.06 7.01
N THR A 214 -6.90 0.46 5.82
CA THR A 214 -5.99 0.68 4.68
C THR A 214 -5.40 2.09 4.70
N SER A 215 -4.34 2.30 3.91
CA SER A 215 -3.64 3.58 3.84
C SER A 215 -4.53 4.74 3.38
N ILE A 216 -5.60 4.50 2.61
CA ILE A 216 -6.47 5.58 2.11
C ILE A 216 -7.19 6.33 3.23
N ASP A 217 -7.54 5.65 4.33
CA ASP A 217 -8.27 6.30 5.42
C ASP A 217 -7.32 6.86 6.50
N ILE A 218 -6.15 6.23 6.69
CA ILE A 218 -5.15 6.66 7.67
C ILE A 218 -4.26 7.79 7.15
N MET A 219 -3.71 7.63 5.94
CA MET A 219 -2.61 8.46 5.44
C MET A 219 -3.07 9.58 4.48
N LEU A 220 -4.25 9.45 3.86
CA LEU A 220 -4.75 10.47 2.94
C LEU A 220 -5.45 11.60 3.73
N PRO A 221 -5.06 12.87 3.55
CA PRO A 221 -5.71 13.98 4.25
C PRO A 221 -7.22 14.03 4.01
N GLU A 222 -7.98 14.32 5.05
CA GLU A 222 -9.45 14.38 5.00
C GLU A 222 -9.96 15.35 3.91
N SER A 223 -9.27 16.47 3.70
CA SER A 223 -9.59 17.44 2.65
C SER A 223 -9.56 16.84 1.24
N THR A 224 -8.72 15.83 1.01
CA THR A 224 -8.64 15.12 -0.26
C THR A 224 -9.63 13.96 -0.29
N ARG A 225 -9.74 13.21 0.82
CA ARG A 225 -10.60 12.05 0.96
C ARG A 225 -12.10 12.39 0.86
N ALA A 226 -12.54 13.53 1.38
CA ALA A 226 -13.94 13.95 1.41
C ALA A 226 -14.60 14.09 0.01
N GLY A 227 -13.80 14.26 -1.05
CA GLY A 227 -14.29 14.32 -2.43
C GLY A 227 -14.23 12.99 -3.18
N LEU A 228 -13.78 11.91 -2.52
CA LEU A 228 -13.60 10.59 -3.12
C LEU A 228 -14.77 9.67 -2.76
N ASN A 229 -15.06 8.76 -3.67
CA ASN A 229 -16.02 7.69 -3.46
C ASN A 229 -15.35 6.53 -2.69
N THR A 230 -15.01 6.77 -1.43
CA THR A 230 -14.45 5.78 -0.51
C THR A 230 -15.18 5.88 0.82
N ASP A 231 -15.48 4.73 1.42
CA ASP A 231 -16.24 4.68 2.67
C ASP A 231 -15.36 4.91 3.91
N ASP A 232 -16.01 5.37 4.97
CA ASP A 232 -15.41 5.61 6.30
C ASP A 232 -15.06 4.28 6.98
N GLN A 233 -13.77 3.93 6.98
CA GLN A 233 -13.32 2.66 7.54
C GLN A 233 -13.46 2.63 9.05
N LYS A 234 -13.39 3.78 9.74
CA LYS A 234 -13.64 3.84 11.18
C LYS A 234 -15.06 3.37 11.49
N LYS A 235 -16.05 3.89 10.79
CA LYS A 235 -17.45 3.46 10.95
C LYS A 235 -17.66 2.00 10.59
N ALA A 236 -17.01 1.52 9.53
CA ALA A 236 -17.09 0.11 9.13
C ALA A 236 -16.50 -0.82 10.22
N ILE A 237 -15.35 -0.47 10.78
CA ILE A 237 -14.72 -1.18 11.89
C ILE A 237 -15.60 -1.15 13.13
N ASP A 238 -16.12 0.02 13.50
CA ASP A 238 -17.01 0.19 14.66
C ASP A 238 -18.29 -0.65 14.51
N TYR A 239 -18.87 -0.70 13.30
CA TYR A 239 -20.00 -1.58 12.95
C TYR A 239 -19.65 -3.06 13.15
N MET A 240 -18.56 -3.54 12.53
CA MET A 240 -18.14 -4.94 12.64
C MET A 240 -17.84 -5.35 14.08
N TYR A 241 -17.13 -4.52 14.85
CA TYR A 241 -16.85 -4.76 16.27
C TYR A 241 -18.12 -4.75 17.13
N GLY A 242 -19.11 -3.93 16.78
CA GLY A 242 -20.43 -3.94 17.41
C GLY A 242 -21.23 -5.23 17.11
N SER A 243 -21.04 -5.82 15.93
CA SER A 243 -21.71 -7.08 15.51
C SER A 243 -21.04 -8.32 16.10
N MET A 244 -19.84 -8.18 16.67
CA MET A 244 -19.13 -9.27 17.34
C MET A 244 -19.56 -9.47 18.80
N LEU A 245 -19.50 -10.72 19.26
CA LEU A 245 -19.75 -11.12 20.66
C LEU A 245 -18.88 -10.35 21.66
N ASP A 246 -19.37 -10.18 22.89
CA ASP A 246 -18.66 -9.44 23.94
C ASP A 246 -17.44 -10.22 24.46
N GLU A 247 -17.47 -11.55 24.32
CA GLU A 247 -16.37 -12.45 24.62
C GLU A 247 -15.18 -12.27 23.67
N THR A 248 -15.42 -11.81 22.44
CA THR A 248 -14.36 -11.48 21.47
C THR A 248 -13.62 -10.23 21.93
N LYS A 249 -12.29 -10.33 22.09
CA LYS A 249 -11.43 -9.20 22.45
C LYS A 249 -11.10 -8.38 21.21
N LYS A 250 -11.88 -7.33 20.97
CA LYS A 250 -11.67 -6.39 19.86
C LYS A 250 -10.48 -5.47 20.17
N VAL A 251 -9.47 -5.47 19.29
CA VAL A 251 -8.28 -4.62 19.42
C VAL A 251 -8.38 -3.50 18.38
N ASN A 252 -8.86 -2.34 18.81
CA ASN A 252 -8.96 -1.17 17.93
C ASN A 252 -7.60 -0.50 17.80
N ILE A 253 -7.10 -0.42 16.57
CA ILE A 253 -5.83 0.24 16.23
C ILE A 253 -6.04 1.49 15.37
N TYR A 254 -7.27 1.78 14.94
CA TYR A 254 -7.57 2.88 14.02
C TYR A 254 -7.13 4.21 14.59
N ASP A 255 -7.59 4.54 15.81
CA ASP A 255 -7.30 5.81 16.46
C ASP A 255 -5.80 5.97 16.73
N THR A 256 -5.11 4.88 17.11
CA THR A 256 -3.65 4.88 17.28
C THR A 256 -2.95 5.20 15.96
N LEU A 257 -3.26 4.49 14.88
CA LEU A 257 -2.66 4.75 13.57
C LEU A 257 -2.97 6.16 13.06
N MET A 258 -4.21 6.62 13.24
CA MET A 258 -4.62 7.99 12.87
C MET A 258 -3.85 9.05 13.66
N SER A 259 -3.59 8.83 14.96
CA SER A 259 -2.83 9.77 15.79
C SER A 259 -1.34 9.90 15.42
N HIS A 260 -0.83 8.95 14.66
CA HIS A 260 0.54 8.88 14.15
C HIS A 260 0.62 9.01 12.63
N ASN A 261 -0.43 9.54 11.98
CA ASN A 261 -0.52 9.58 10.51
C ASN A 261 0.42 10.59 9.84
N ASP A 262 1.14 11.40 10.62
CA ASP A 262 2.25 12.22 10.16
C ASP A 262 3.57 11.42 10.02
N GLU A 263 3.60 10.18 10.51
CA GLU A 263 4.72 9.25 10.39
C GLU A 263 4.60 8.32 9.18
N TYR A 264 5.69 7.62 8.84
CA TYR A 264 5.72 6.72 7.68
C TYR A 264 5.12 5.34 7.98
N LEU A 265 3.78 5.30 8.16
CA LEU A 265 3.07 4.10 8.63
C LEU A 265 2.73 3.08 7.54
N TYR A 266 2.56 3.50 6.29
CA TYR A 266 2.28 2.62 5.13
C TYR A 266 3.29 2.84 4.01
N PHE A 267 3.52 1.80 3.22
CA PHE A 267 4.30 1.96 2.01
C PHE A 267 3.61 2.87 1.00
N ARG A 268 4.40 3.52 0.15
CA ARG A 268 3.86 4.50 -0.80
C ARG A 268 3.11 3.83 -1.96
N THR A 269 3.58 2.68 -2.43
CA THR A 269 3.05 1.99 -3.62
C THR A 269 2.57 0.58 -3.33
N ASP A 270 2.56 0.21 -2.06
CA ASP A 270 2.14 -1.10 -1.57
C ASP A 270 1.08 -0.85 -0.48
N HIS A 271 0.05 -1.68 -0.45
CA HIS A 271 -1.10 -1.53 0.45
C HIS A 271 -0.77 -1.89 1.91
N HIS A 272 0.35 -2.56 2.16
CA HIS A 272 0.76 -2.97 3.50
C HIS A 272 1.34 -1.79 4.31
N TRP A 273 1.18 -1.89 5.63
CA TRP A 273 1.88 -1.04 6.57
C TRP A 273 3.40 -1.26 6.55
N THR A 274 4.16 -0.27 7.02
CA THR A 274 5.57 -0.43 7.33
C THR A 274 5.73 -1.14 8.68
N ALA A 275 6.97 -1.56 8.99
CA ALA A 275 7.31 -2.08 10.32
C ALA A 275 6.91 -1.13 11.48
N LEU A 276 6.87 0.19 11.24
CA LEU A 276 6.45 1.16 12.25
C LEU A 276 4.93 1.14 12.46
N GLY A 277 4.14 1.11 11.38
CA GLY A 277 2.68 0.92 11.49
C GLY A 277 2.31 -0.41 12.17
N ALA A 278 2.99 -1.49 11.79
CA ALA A 278 2.85 -2.79 12.43
C ALA A 278 3.26 -2.78 13.92
N TYR A 279 4.27 -1.98 14.29
CA TYR A 279 4.70 -1.84 15.68
C TYR A 279 3.61 -1.20 16.55
N TYR A 280 2.96 -0.13 16.09
CA TYR A 280 1.86 0.48 16.82
C TYR A 280 0.68 -0.48 17.00
N ALA A 281 0.34 -1.24 15.95
CA ALA A 281 -0.67 -2.28 16.06
C ALA A 281 -0.29 -3.38 17.08
N TYR A 282 0.97 -3.81 17.04
CA TYR A 282 1.51 -4.76 18.02
C TYR A 282 1.42 -4.22 19.46
N GLU A 283 1.73 -2.94 19.70
CA GLU A 283 1.62 -2.35 21.03
C GLU A 283 0.18 -2.39 21.55
N GLU A 284 -0.81 -2.08 20.72
CA GLU A 284 -2.23 -2.18 21.11
C GLU A 284 -2.65 -3.63 21.39
N PHE A 285 -2.21 -4.59 20.58
CA PHE A 285 -2.44 -6.00 20.85
C PHE A 285 -1.80 -6.45 22.17
N ALA A 286 -0.56 -6.06 22.40
CA ALA A 286 0.18 -6.40 23.61
C ALA A 286 -0.51 -5.81 24.85
N LYS A 287 -1.02 -4.57 24.77
CA LYS A 287 -1.82 -3.93 25.83
C LYS A 287 -3.12 -4.69 26.08
N ALA A 288 -3.85 -5.06 25.04
CA ALA A 288 -5.10 -5.82 25.15
C ALA A 288 -4.87 -7.19 25.81
N LYS A 289 -3.80 -7.88 25.41
CA LYS A 289 -3.39 -9.16 26.00
C LYS A 289 -2.92 -9.01 27.44
N ALA A 290 -2.11 -7.99 27.75
CA ALA A 290 -1.63 -7.71 29.10
C ALA A 290 -2.80 -7.42 30.06
N SER A 291 -3.81 -6.68 29.60
CA SER A 291 -5.00 -6.34 30.37
C SER A 291 -5.89 -7.57 30.65
N SER A 292 -5.77 -8.63 29.84
CA SER A 292 -6.47 -9.91 30.04
C SER A 292 -5.75 -10.88 30.98
N LEU A 293 -4.45 -10.66 31.24
CA LEU A 293 -3.66 -11.46 32.15
C LEU A 293 -3.82 -10.87 33.57
N CYS A 294 -4.20 -11.71 34.54
CA CYS A 294 -4.10 -11.34 35.96
C CYS A 294 -2.66 -10.84 36.23
N PRO A 295 -2.40 -9.84 37.11
CA PRO A 295 -1.10 -9.17 37.20
C PRO A 295 0.01 -10.10 37.71
N CYS A 296 0.54 -10.94 36.83
CA CYS A 296 1.73 -11.73 37.08
C CYS A 296 2.92 -10.87 36.67
N GLN A 297 3.69 -10.50 37.69
CA GLN A 297 4.96 -9.81 37.60
C GLN A 297 5.82 -10.37 36.45
N ASN A 298 6.47 -9.45 35.71
CA ASN A 298 7.54 -9.67 34.72
C ASN A 298 7.15 -9.88 33.25
N MET A 299 6.53 -8.88 32.61
CA MET A 299 6.76 -8.67 31.18
C MET A 299 7.89 -7.65 30.97
N LYS A 300 9.04 -8.12 30.48
CA LYS A 300 10.14 -7.25 30.05
C LYS A 300 9.74 -6.56 28.74
N ARG A 301 9.73 -5.22 28.76
CA ARG A 301 9.56 -4.36 27.58
C ARG A 301 10.77 -4.57 26.65
N TRP A 302 10.56 -5.23 25.51
CA TRP A 302 11.55 -5.24 24.44
C TRP A 302 11.41 -3.93 23.66
N ILE A 303 12.27 -2.96 23.96
CA ILE A 303 12.38 -1.74 23.18
C ILE A 303 13.17 -2.10 21.92
N PHE A 304 12.49 -2.21 20.78
CA PHE A 304 13.15 -2.19 19.48
C PHE A 304 13.65 -0.77 19.23
N ARG A 305 14.95 -0.53 19.45
CA ARG A 305 15.62 0.65 18.88
C ARG A 305 15.88 0.33 17.41
N ILE A 306 15.13 0.96 16.52
CA ILE A 306 15.54 1.06 15.12
C ILE A 306 16.66 2.12 15.12
N SER A 307 17.91 1.65 15.00
CA SER A 307 19.11 2.47 14.85
C SER A 307 19.32 2.88 13.40
#